data_AF-A0A951FZ72-F1
#
_entry.id   AF-A0A951FZ72-F1
#
_cell.length_a   1.000
_cell.length_b   1.000
_cell.length_c   1.000
_cell.angle_alpha   90.00
_cell.angle_beta   90.00
_cell.angle_gamma   90.00
#
_symmetry.space_group_name_H-M   'P 1'
#
loop_
_entity.id
_entity.type
_entity.pdbx_description
1 polymer ?
#
loop_
_entity_poly.entity_id
_entity_poly.type
_entity_poly.pdbx_seq_one_letter_code
_entity_poly.pdbx_strand_id
1 'polypeptide(L)'
;MPQGKNDQTATRAWLRIVVLVAALLAVPAVASAGSSRTLAINCGLKQYKPRQIILSCGDAGIRVDHLKWSSWTSTKAVATGSYTENTCSPNCAAGHTVSRPVKVTLFARGICPGQPGHVFANARFAFPKGAPPYAYRHFGFLCPV
;
A
#
# COMPACT_ATOMS: atom_id res chain seq x y z
N MET A 1 -80.94 17.48 57.98
CA MET A 1 -79.77 16.81 57.37
C MET A 1 -78.91 17.86 56.67
N PRO A 2 -77.58 17.65 56.64
CA PRO A 2 -76.58 18.68 56.94
C PRO A 2 -75.92 19.37 55.73
N GLN A 3 -75.16 20.41 56.07
CA GLN A 3 -74.22 21.19 55.28
C GLN A 3 -72.95 20.39 54.91
N GLY A 4 -72.19 20.84 53.91
CA GLY A 4 -70.73 20.63 53.92
C GLY A 4 -70.07 20.49 52.56
N LYS A 5 -69.08 21.36 52.30
CA LYS A 5 -68.12 21.36 51.17
C LYS A 5 -67.48 19.98 50.97
N ASN A 6 -67.13 19.59 49.74
CA ASN A 6 -65.95 18.75 49.57
C ASN A 6 -65.23 18.92 48.23
N ASP A 7 -63.93 18.71 48.36
CA ASP A 7 -62.80 19.04 47.54
C ASP A 7 -62.24 17.73 46.92
N GLN A 8 -61.19 17.87 46.11
CA GLN A 8 -60.18 16.84 45.82
C GLN A 8 -60.49 15.69 44.84
N THR A 9 -59.82 15.75 43.69
CA THR A 9 -58.83 14.76 43.21
C THR A 9 -58.95 13.32 43.74
N ALA A 10 -59.43 12.39 42.90
CA ALA A 10 -59.04 10.98 42.97
C ALA A 10 -59.44 10.20 41.69
N THR A 11 -58.43 9.66 41.00
CA THR A 11 -58.44 8.33 40.35
C THR A 11 -59.32 8.10 39.11
N ARG A 12 -58.67 7.76 37.98
CA ARG A 12 -58.71 6.44 37.30
C ARG A 12 -58.37 6.58 35.80
N ALA A 13 -57.08 6.36 35.54
CA ALA A 13 -56.50 5.67 34.39
C ALA A 13 -57.39 5.47 33.15
N TRP A 14 -57.19 6.30 32.11
CA TRP A 14 -57.40 5.87 30.73
C TRP A 14 -56.31 6.45 29.81
N LEU A 15 -55.57 5.52 29.23
CA LEU A 15 -54.79 5.57 27.97
C LEU A 15 -53.45 6.33 27.89
N ARG A 16 -52.39 5.51 27.92
CA ARG A 16 -51.38 5.38 26.85
C ARG A 16 -50.72 6.68 26.36
N ILE A 17 -49.73 7.17 27.11
CA ILE A 17 -48.62 7.90 26.47
C ILE A 17 -47.44 6.95 26.39
N VAL A 18 -47.27 6.46 25.17
CA VAL A 18 -46.25 5.53 24.71
C VAL A 18 -44.87 6.13 24.99
N VAL A 19 -44.07 5.44 25.81
CA VAL A 19 -42.62 5.67 25.95
C VAL A 19 -41.97 5.27 24.62
N LEU A 20 -41.83 6.23 23.71
CA LEU A 20 -40.96 6.19 22.53
C LEU A 20 -40.32 7.58 22.54
N VAL A 21 -39.03 7.77 22.78
CA VAL A 21 -37.93 7.47 21.86
C VAL A 21 -36.63 7.45 22.69
N ALA A 22 -36.08 6.28 22.99
CA ALA A 22 -34.73 6.18 23.57
C ALA A 22 -34.01 4.92 23.06
N ALA A 23 -34.19 4.61 21.77
CA ALA A 23 -33.52 3.48 21.15
C ALA A 23 -32.97 3.89 19.77
N LEU A 24 -31.69 3.57 19.58
CA LEU A 24 -30.93 3.53 18.33
C LEU A 24 -30.38 4.86 17.77
N LEU A 25 -29.26 5.31 18.34
CA LEU A 25 -28.18 5.94 17.56
C LEU A 25 -26.88 5.15 17.75
N ALA A 26 -26.92 3.83 17.59
CA ALA A 26 -25.69 3.05 17.42
C ALA A 26 -25.25 3.19 15.97
N VAL A 27 -24.52 4.27 15.65
CA VAL A 27 -23.81 4.37 14.36
C VAL A 27 -22.77 3.24 14.36
N PRO A 28 -22.82 2.26 13.45
CA PRO A 28 -21.76 1.28 13.37
C PRO A 28 -20.50 2.03 12.91
N ALA A 29 -19.48 2.07 13.77
CA ALA A 29 -18.17 2.53 13.36
C ALA A 29 -17.64 1.52 12.33
N VAL A 30 -17.76 1.85 11.05
CA VAL A 30 -17.15 1.07 9.99
C VAL A 30 -15.64 1.24 10.15
N ALA A 31 -14.99 0.30 10.83
CA ALA A 31 -13.55 0.28 10.94
C ALA A 31 -12.98 0.19 9.52
N SER A 32 -12.41 1.28 9.01
CA SER A 32 -11.56 1.20 7.83
C SER A 32 -10.40 0.31 8.21
N ALA A 33 -10.42 -0.94 7.74
CA ALA A 33 -9.22 -1.75 7.69
C ALA A 33 -8.26 -1.02 6.75
N GLY A 34 -7.46 -0.13 7.33
CA GLY A 34 -6.36 0.55 6.65
C GLY A 34 -5.42 -0.55 6.18
N SER A 35 -5.64 -1.05 4.96
CA SER A 35 -4.69 -1.94 4.31
C SER A 35 -3.40 -1.13 4.19
N SER A 36 -2.46 -1.37 5.11
CA SER A 36 -1.12 -0.82 5.01
C SER A 36 -0.50 -1.43 3.76
N ARG A 37 -0.65 -0.70 2.65
CA ARG A 37 -0.15 -1.11 1.34
C ARG A 37 1.35 -1.31 1.50
N THR A 38 1.82 -2.45 1.04
CA THR A 38 3.26 -2.69 0.97
C THR A 38 3.82 -1.90 -0.21
N LEU A 39 4.85 -1.10 0.03
CA LEU A 39 5.42 -0.15 -0.92
C LEU A 39 6.69 -0.75 -1.56
N ALA A 40 6.97 -0.35 -2.80
CA ALA A 40 8.27 -0.61 -3.42
C ALA A 40 9.29 0.38 -2.87
N ILE A 41 10.53 -0.06 -2.69
CA ILE A 41 11.65 0.83 -2.47
C ILE A 41 12.20 1.23 -3.85
N ASN A 42 12.34 2.53 -4.06
CA ASN A 42 12.91 3.10 -5.28
C ASN A 42 13.86 4.22 -4.86
N CYS A 43 15.14 3.91 -4.92
CA CYS A 43 16.22 4.80 -4.55
C CYS A 43 15.99 5.63 -3.27
N GLY A 44 15.86 4.97 -2.12
CA GLY A 44 15.61 5.63 -0.85
C GLY A 44 14.19 6.20 -0.68
N LEU A 45 13.31 6.04 -1.66
CA LEU A 45 11.90 6.44 -1.54
C LEU A 45 10.99 5.21 -1.44
N LYS A 46 9.92 5.32 -0.67
CA LYS A 46 8.84 4.31 -0.63
C LYS A 46 7.72 4.74 -1.57
N GLN A 47 7.38 3.91 -2.54
CA GLN A 47 6.42 4.25 -3.58
C GLN A 47 5.39 3.15 -3.82
N TYR A 48 4.13 3.55 -3.99
CA TYR A 48 3.06 2.64 -4.38
C TYR A 48 2.97 2.55 -5.91
N LYS A 49 3.12 1.34 -6.46
CA LYS A 49 3.02 1.08 -7.92
C LYS A 49 3.82 2.05 -8.79
N PRO A 50 5.13 2.26 -8.55
CA PRO A 50 5.91 3.19 -9.36
C PRO A 50 6.03 2.69 -10.80
N ARG A 51 6.13 3.60 -11.77
CA ARG A 51 6.34 3.26 -13.19
C ARG A 51 7.81 2.96 -13.52
N GLN A 52 8.72 3.24 -12.57
CA GLN A 52 10.15 3.02 -12.68
C GLN A 52 10.71 2.65 -11.30
N ILE A 53 11.72 1.79 -11.25
CA ILE A 53 12.53 1.55 -10.05
C ILE A 53 14.00 1.65 -10.45
N ILE A 54 14.71 2.59 -9.83
CA ILE A 54 16.16 2.77 -9.97
C ILE A 54 16.85 1.82 -8.97
N LEU A 55 17.70 0.94 -9.49
CA LEU A 55 18.42 -0.05 -8.69
C LEU A 55 19.79 0.49 -8.26
N SER A 56 20.50 1.20 -9.14
CA SER A 56 21.74 1.89 -8.80
C SER A 56 21.50 3.38 -8.57
N CYS A 57 21.29 3.77 -7.31
CA CYS A 57 20.94 5.15 -6.96
C CYS A 57 21.94 6.22 -7.42
N GLY A 58 23.24 5.92 -7.31
CA GLY A 58 24.28 6.94 -7.50
C GLY A 58 24.36 7.47 -8.92
N ASP A 59 24.09 6.62 -9.91
CA ASP A 59 24.29 6.92 -11.33
C ASP A 59 23.05 6.62 -12.21
N ALA A 60 22.01 5.99 -11.65
CA ALA A 60 20.87 5.44 -12.39
C ALA A 60 21.25 4.53 -13.57
N GLY A 61 22.46 3.97 -13.51
CA GLY A 61 23.04 3.07 -14.49
C GLY A 61 22.24 1.79 -14.65
N ILE A 62 21.51 1.34 -13.64
CA ILE A 62 20.62 0.19 -13.68
C ILE A 62 19.24 0.56 -13.15
N ARG A 63 18.22 0.30 -13.95
CA ARG A 63 16.81 0.54 -13.59
C ARG A 63 15.86 -0.39 -14.31
N VAL A 64 14.64 -0.48 -13.79
CA VAL A 64 13.51 -1.03 -14.52
C VAL A 64 12.51 0.07 -14.85
N ASP A 65 12.22 0.25 -16.13
CA ASP A 65 11.39 1.30 -16.69
C ASP A 65 10.05 0.75 -17.20
N HIS A 66 9.11 1.66 -17.46
CA HIS A 66 7.82 1.37 -18.08
C HIS A 66 7.04 0.24 -17.36
N LEU A 67 7.13 0.19 -16.03
CA LEU A 67 6.48 -0.84 -15.25
C LEU A 67 4.96 -0.76 -15.39
N LYS A 68 4.38 -1.89 -15.78
CA LYS A 68 2.93 -2.14 -15.82
C LYS A 68 2.62 -3.24 -14.81
N TRP A 69 1.99 -2.86 -13.70
CA TRP A 69 1.66 -3.77 -12.60
C TRP A 69 0.41 -4.57 -12.92
N SER A 70 0.55 -5.89 -13.03
CA SER A 70 -0.57 -6.82 -13.21
C SER A 70 -1.21 -7.21 -11.88
N SER A 71 -0.43 -7.23 -10.79
CA SER A 71 -0.94 -7.55 -9.45
C SER A 71 -0.14 -6.83 -8.37
N TRP A 72 -0.81 -6.47 -7.27
CA TRP A 72 -0.19 -5.88 -6.10
C TRP A 72 -0.95 -6.30 -4.84
N THR A 73 -0.37 -7.19 -4.05
CA THR A 73 -0.90 -7.62 -2.75
C THR A 73 0.01 -7.12 -1.63
N SER A 74 -0.28 -7.48 -0.38
CA SER A 74 0.58 -7.16 0.76
C SER A 74 1.91 -7.92 0.74
N THR A 75 1.99 -9.07 0.07
CA THR A 75 3.18 -9.94 0.13
C THR A 75 3.90 -10.08 -1.21
N LYS A 76 3.25 -9.67 -2.31
CA LYS A 76 3.82 -9.78 -3.66
C LYS A 76 3.29 -8.69 -4.60
N ALA A 77 4.17 -8.16 -5.44
CA ALA A 77 3.76 -7.36 -6.59
C ALA A 77 4.42 -7.90 -7.87
N VAL A 78 3.69 -7.86 -8.99
CA VAL A 78 4.17 -8.38 -10.28
C VAL A 78 3.94 -7.33 -11.35
N ALA A 79 4.98 -7.08 -12.15
CA ALA A 79 4.95 -6.17 -13.27
C ALA A 79 5.70 -6.73 -14.47
N THR A 80 5.39 -6.18 -15.64
CA THR A 80 6.27 -6.24 -16.81
C THR A 80 6.83 -4.86 -17.10
N GLY A 81 8.02 -4.79 -17.69
CA GLY A 81 8.62 -3.53 -18.12
C GLY A 81 9.89 -3.78 -18.93
N SER A 82 10.78 -2.80 -18.91
CA SER A 82 12.09 -2.87 -19.55
C SER A 82 13.18 -2.78 -18.48
N TYR A 83 14.09 -3.74 -18.44
CA TYR A 83 15.30 -3.63 -17.64
C TYR A 83 16.35 -2.92 -18.48
N THR A 84 16.84 -1.80 -17.97
CA THR A 84 17.78 -0.93 -18.65
C THR A 84 19.06 -0.87 -17.83
N GLU A 85 20.19 -1.16 -18.46
CA GLU A 85 21.50 -0.98 -17.84
C GLU A 85 22.46 -0.23 -18.76
N ASN A 86 23.33 0.59 -18.17
CA ASN A 86 24.52 1.13 -18.80
C ASN A 86 25.65 0.11 -18.65
N THR A 87 26.29 -0.28 -19.75
CA THR A 87 27.37 -1.28 -19.75
C THR A 87 28.64 -0.79 -19.04
N CYS A 88 28.79 0.51 -18.82
CA CYS A 88 29.91 1.12 -18.10
C CYS A 88 31.31 0.66 -18.55
N SER A 89 31.46 0.32 -19.83
CA SER A 89 32.74 -0.11 -20.41
C SER A 89 33.26 0.94 -21.39
N PRO A 90 34.49 1.48 -21.22
CA PRO A 90 35.42 1.27 -20.09
C PRO A 90 35.03 2.04 -18.81
N ASN A 91 34.12 3.02 -18.92
CA ASN A 91 33.56 3.75 -17.78
C ASN A 91 32.09 4.11 -18.07
N CYS A 92 31.34 4.55 -17.06
CA CYS A 92 29.91 4.84 -17.22
C CYS A 92 29.59 6.04 -18.12
N ALA A 93 30.51 6.98 -18.30
CA ALA A 93 30.31 8.12 -19.22
C ALA A 93 30.43 7.71 -20.70
N ALA A 94 31.30 6.75 -20.99
CA ALA A 94 31.54 6.24 -22.35
C ALA A 94 30.71 4.99 -22.70
N GLY A 95 30.04 4.38 -21.72
CA GLY A 95 29.26 3.15 -21.89
C GLY A 95 28.00 3.33 -22.74
N HIS A 96 27.35 2.20 -23.04
CA HIS A 96 26.12 2.17 -23.82
C HIS A 96 24.96 1.66 -22.98
N THR A 97 23.76 2.16 -23.26
CA THR A 97 22.55 1.67 -22.64
C THR A 97 22.00 0.47 -23.41
N VAL A 98 21.82 -0.65 -22.72
CA VAL A 98 21.12 -1.84 -23.24
C VAL A 98 19.79 -2.01 -22.50
N SER A 99 18.76 -2.43 -23.23
CA SER A 99 17.43 -2.64 -22.67
C SER A 99 16.81 -3.95 -23.13
N ARG A 100 16.20 -4.69 -22.20
CA ARG A 100 15.52 -5.96 -22.45
C ARG A 100 14.18 -6.04 -21.75
N PRO A 101 13.15 -6.66 -22.35
CA PRO A 101 11.90 -6.93 -21.66
C PRO A 101 12.13 -7.75 -20.40
N VAL A 102 11.43 -7.40 -19.32
CA VAL A 102 11.58 -8.05 -18.01
C VAL A 102 10.23 -8.27 -17.34
N LYS A 103 10.11 -9.39 -16.63
CA LYS A 103 9.08 -9.60 -15.61
C LYS A 103 9.69 -9.34 -14.23
N VAL A 104 9.11 -8.41 -13.50
CA VAL A 104 9.52 -8.00 -12.16
C VAL A 104 8.59 -8.63 -11.14
N THR A 105 9.16 -9.22 -10.08
CA THR A 105 8.40 -9.67 -8.91
C THR A 105 8.98 -9.06 -7.65
N LEU A 106 8.21 -8.24 -6.94
CA LEU A 106 8.57 -7.73 -5.62
C LEU A 106 7.99 -8.65 -4.55
N PHE A 107 8.76 -8.93 -3.49
CA PHE A 107 8.38 -9.86 -2.42
C PHE A 107 9.18 -9.57 -1.14
N ALA A 108 9.05 -10.45 -0.14
CA ALA A 108 9.65 -10.32 1.20
C ALA A 108 9.16 -9.04 1.90
N ARG A 109 7.89 -9.05 2.32
CA ARG A 109 7.27 -7.94 3.07
C ARG A 109 8.06 -7.73 4.37
N GLY A 110 8.52 -6.50 4.59
CA GLY A 110 9.25 -6.09 5.78
C GLY A 110 8.87 -4.70 6.24
N ILE A 111 9.60 -4.20 7.24
CA ILE A 111 9.50 -2.84 7.77
C ILE A 111 10.92 -2.28 7.79
N CYS A 112 11.07 -0.98 7.49
CA CYS A 112 12.35 -0.30 7.64
C CYS A 112 12.49 0.27 9.06
N PRO A 113 13.66 0.12 9.71
CA PRO A 113 13.89 0.67 11.05
C PRO A 113 13.56 2.16 11.13
N GLY A 114 12.85 2.57 12.18
CA GLY A 114 12.49 3.97 12.40
C GLY A 114 11.47 4.56 11.43
N GLN A 115 10.87 3.75 10.55
CA GLN A 115 10.01 4.25 9.47
C GLN A 115 8.66 3.51 9.42
N PRO A 116 7.53 4.21 9.25
CA PRO A 116 6.23 3.58 9.18
C PRO A 116 6.01 2.82 7.84
N GLY A 117 5.07 1.88 7.88
CA GLY A 117 4.58 1.17 6.70
C GLY A 117 5.45 0.00 6.24
N HIS A 118 4.84 -0.87 5.44
CA HIS A 118 5.51 -2.06 4.91
C HIS A 118 6.17 -1.79 3.57
N VAL A 119 7.27 -2.50 3.31
CA VAL A 119 8.00 -2.48 2.04
C VAL A 119 8.23 -3.89 1.51
N PHE A 120 8.39 -4.01 0.19
CA PHE A 120 8.99 -5.21 -0.39
C PHE A 120 10.51 -5.10 -0.29
N ALA A 121 11.13 -5.96 0.51
CA ALA A 121 12.57 -5.95 0.72
C ALA A 121 13.35 -6.53 -0.48
N ASN A 122 12.71 -7.34 -1.33
CA ASN A 122 13.38 -8.01 -2.43
C ASN A 122 12.64 -7.87 -3.77
N ALA A 123 13.42 -7.91 -4.86
CA ALA A 123 12.96 -8.06 -6.24
C ALA A 123 13.58 -9.29 -6.91
N ARG A 124 12.83 -9.88 -7.85
CA ARG A 124 13.28 -10.87 -8.82
C ARG A 124 13.02 -10.36 -10.23
N PHE A 125 13.94 -10.64 -11.14
CA PHE A 125 13.87 -10.23 -12.54
C PHE A 125 14.02 -11.45 -13.45
N ALA A 126 13.00 -11.69 -14.28
CA ALA A 126 13.00 -12.75 -15.28
C ALA A 126 13.00 -12.16 -16.69
N PHE A 127 13.88 -12.66 -17.55
CA PHE A 127 14.18 -12.09 -18.86
C PHE A 127 13.73 -13.02 -19.98
N PRO A 128 12.51 -12.88 -20.53
CA PRO A 128 11.98 -13.78 -21.54
C PRO A 128 12.76 -13.75 -22.87
N LYS A 129 13.48 -12.66 -23.16
CA LYS A 129 14.30 -12.50 -24.37
C LYS A 129 15.80 -12.52 -24.09
N GLY A 130 16.21 -13.20 -23.02
CA GLY A 130 17.59 -13.19 -22.55
C GLY A 130 17.92 -11.92 -21.78
N ALA A 131 18.86 -12.03 -20.86
CA ALA A 131 19.22 -10.92 -19.98
C ALA A 131 20.37 -10.07 -20.54
N PRO A 132 20.43 -8.80 -20.16
CA PRO A 132 21.63 -7.99 -20.31
C PRO A 132 22.85 -8.58 -19.55
N PRO A 133 24.09 -8.22 -19.96
CA PRO A 133 25.32 -8.73 -19.36
C PRO A 133 25.44 -8.56 -17.83
N TYR A 134 24.97 -7.45 -17.27
CA TYR A 134 25.12 -7.11 -15.85
C TYR A 134 23.82 -7.18 -15.06
N ALA A 135 22.80 -7.84 -15.63
CA ALA A 135 21.46 -7.80 -15.06
C ALA A 135 21.33 -8.64 -13.79
N TYR A 136 20.79 -8.02 -12.73
CA TYR A 136 20.38 -8.72 -11.53
C TYR A 136 19.29 -9.76 -11.84
N ARG A 137 19.39 -10.95 -11.25
CA ARG A 137 18.27 -11.91 -11.17
C ARG A 137 17.46 -11.73 -9.90
N HIS A 138 18.15 -11.36 -8.82
CA HIS A 138 17.61 -11.09 -7.51
C HIS A 138 18.26 -9.81 -6.98
N PHE A 139 17.49 -8.97 -6.31
CA PHE A 139 17.97 -7.70 -5.76
C PHE A 139 17.34 -7.47 -4.39
N GLY A 140 18.19 -7.17 -3.40
CA GLY A 140 17.76 -6.76 -2.07
C GLY A 140 17.78 -5.24 -2.00
N PHE A 141 16.65 -4.65 -1.61
CA PHE A 141 16.56 -3.20 -1.44
C PHE A 141 17.10 -2.79 -0.07
N LEU A 142 17.89 -1.73 -0.06
CA LEU A 142 18.27 -1.05 1.16
C LEU A 142 17.12 -0.17 1.64
N CYS A 143 16.90 -0.15 2.95
CA CYS A 143 15.95 0.77 3.53
C CYS A 143 16.37 2.22 3.30
N PRO A 144 15.40 3.12 3.03
CA PRO A 144 15.62 4.56 3.13
C PRO A 144 16.26 4.93 4.47
N VAL A 145 17.26 5.80 4.41
CA VAL A 145 17.86 6.45 5.59
C VAL A 145 17.09 7.70 5.96
#